data_AF-R5BD12-F1
#
_entry.id   AF-R5BD12-F1
#
_cell.length_a   1.000
_cell.length_b   1.000
_cell.length_c   1.000
_cell.angle_alpha   90.00
_cell.angle_beta   90.00
_cell.angle_gamma   90.00
#
_symmetry.space_group_name_H-M   'P 1'
#
loop_
_entity.id
_entity.type
_entity.pdbx_description
1 polymer ?
#
loop_
_entity_poly.entity_id
_entity_poly.type
_entity_poly.pdbx_seq_one_letter_code
_entity_poly.pdbx_strand_id
1 'polypeptide(L)' 'MPVCGSVDPLSCALLTKMPVWIFHGELDRGMGFSVIQAHEMINRCGGSSKLTLLSGQGHEIRWIYHSDRFDIINWMLAR' A
#
# COMPACT_ATOMS: atom_id res chain seq x y z
N MET A 1 5.19 1.29 4.84
CA MET A 1 4.68 1.51 3.47
C MET A 1 5.03 0.32 2.58
N PRO A 2 4.09 -0.59 2.28
CA PRO A 2 4.33 -1.69 1.35
C PRO A 2 4.17 -1.25 -0.12
N VAL A 3 4.97 -1.86 -1.01
CA VAL A 3 4.97 -1.60 -2.47
C VAL A 3 4.96 -2.93 -3.22
N CYS A 4 4.00 -3.14 -4.12
CA CYS A 4 3.91 -4.32 -4.99
C CYS A 4 4.13 -5.67 -4.27
N GLY A 5 3.62 -5.79 -3.04
CA GLY A 5 3.69 -7.01 -2.24
C GLY A 5 2.42 -7.86 -2.36
N SER A 6 2.49 -9.09 -1.85
CA SER A 6 1.33 -9.93 -1.56
C SER A 6 1.32 -10.29 -0.08
N VAL A 7 0.15 -10.28 0.54
CA VAL A 7 -0.03 -10.48 1.98
C VAL A 7 -1.27 -11.32 2.26
N ASP A 8 -1.34 -11.92 3.45
CA ASP A 8 -2.60 -12.42 3.99
C ASP A 8 -3.46 -11.25 4.52
N PRO A 9 -4.65 -10.97 3.94
CA PRO A 9 -5.49 -9.86 4.36
C PRO A 9 -5.96 -9.99 5.82
N LEU A 10 -6.22 -11.20 6.31
CA LEU A 10 -6.72 -11.41 7.67
C LEU A 10 -5.71 -10.96 8.73
N SER A 11 -4.43 -11.33 8.54
CA SER A 11 -3.34 -10.91 9.42
C SER A 11 -3.16 -9.38 9.48
N CYS A 12 -3.61 -8.63 8.46
CA CYS A 12 -3.51 -7.18 8.43
C CYS A 12 -4.45 -6.47 9.43
N ALA A 13 -5.43 -7.19 10.03
CA ALA A 13 -6.25 -6.67 11.12
C ALA A 13 -5.42 -6.23 12.35
N LEU A 14 -4.18 -6.70 12.47
CA LEU A 14 -3.26 -6.32 13.56
C LEU A 14 -2.59 -4.96 13.36
N LEU A 15 -2.68 -4.35 12.16
CA LEU A 15 -1.98 -3.11 11.82
C LEU A 15 -2.76 -1.83 12.19
N THR A 16 -3.78 -1.92 13.03
CA THR A 16 -4.71 -0.81 13.33
C THR A 16 -4.06 0.39 14.02
N LYS A 17 -2.92 0.19 14.69
CA LYS A 17 -2.19 1.23 15.41
C LYS A 17 -1.08 1.91 14.59
N MET A 18 -0.91 1.52 13.32
CA MET A 18 0.14 2.05 12.45
C MET A 18 -0.50 2.75 11.24
N PRO A 19 0.01 3.93 10.83
CA PRO A 19 -0.35 4.47 9.53
C PRO A 19 0.20 3.55 8.42
N VAL A 20 -0.67 3.13 7.52
CA VAL A 20 -0.32 2.28 6.37
C VAL A 20 -0.62 3.05 5.09
N TRP A 21 0.35 3.08 4.17
CA TRP A 21 0.13 3.55 2.82
C TRP A 21 0.68 2.52 1.85
N ILE A 22 -0.22 1.92 1.07
CA ILE A 22 0.05 0.84 0.14
C ILE A 22 0.13 1.40 -1.27
N PHE A 23 1.17 1.02 -2.01
CA PHE A 23 1.31 1.31 -3.44
C PHE A 23 1.34 0.00 -4.24
N HIS A 24 0.62 -0.04 -5.36
CA HIS A 24 0.58 -1.21 -6.23
C HIS A 24 0.35 -0.80 -7.68
N GLY A 25 0.98 -1.50 -8.63
CA GLY A 25 0.72 -1.30 -10.06
C GLY A 25 -0.59 -1.97 -10.47
N GLU A 26 -1.45 -1.28 -11.20
CA GLU A 26 -2.74 -1.83 -11.66
C GLU A 26 -2.58 -3.08 -12.56
N LEU A 27 -1.43 -3.24 -13.20
CA LEU A 27 -1.10 -4.35 -14.09
C LEU A 27 -0.19 -5.40 -13.46
N ASP A 28 0.15 -5.29 -12.16
CA ASP A 28 0.99 -6.26 -11.46
C ASP A 28 0.23 -7.55 -11.10
N ARG A 29 -0.07 -8.33 -12.14
CA ARG A 29 -0.76 -9.62 -12.00
C ARG A 29 0.10 -10.70 -11.35
N GLY A 30 1.43 -10.51 -11.30
CA GLY A 30 2.36 -11.50 -10.74
C GLY A 30 2.22 -11.63 -9.22
N MET A 31 2.04 -10.50 -8.53
CA MET A 31 1.83 -10.48 -7.08
C MET A 31 0.36 -10.62 -6.69
N GLY A 32 -0.54 -10.39 -7.63
CA GLY A 32 -1.98 -10.35 -7.39
C GLY A 32 -2.38 -9.14 -6.55
N PHE A 33 -3.66 -9.08 -6.16
CA PHE A 33 -4.25 -7.87 -5.57
C PHE A 33 -4.72 -8.06 -4.12
N SER A 34 -4.07 -8.96 -3.36
CA SER A 34 -4.36 -9.19 -1.93
C SER A 34 -4.21 -7.92 -1.09
N VAL A 35 -3.38 -6.97 -1.54
CA VAL A 35 -3.23 -5.64 -0.94
C VAL A 35 -4.52 -4.80 -0.91
N ILE A 36 -5.44 -5.00 -1.84
CA ILE A 36 -6.74 -4.31 -1.85
C ILE A 36 -7.58 -4.81 -0.67
N GLN A 37 -7.62 -6.13 -0.49
CA GLN A 37 -8.31 -6.77 0.64
C GLN A 37 -7.64 -6.42 1.97
N ALA A 38 -6.31 -6.31 2.01
CA ALA A 38 -5.58 -5.85 3.19
C ALA A 38 -5.93 -4.40 3.56
N HIS A 39 -5.99 -3.50 2.58
CA HIS A 39 -6.45 -2.12 2.78
C HIS A 39 -7.85 -2.08 3.41
N GLU A 40 -8.79 -2.83 2.83
CA GLU A 40 -10.14 -2.93 3.37
C GLU A 40 -10.17 -3.50 4.79
N MET A 41 -9.41 -4.57 5.05
CA MET A 41 -9.37 -5.19 6.38
C MET A 41 -8.86 -4.22 7.45
N ILE A 42 -7.74 -3.54 7.20
CA ILE A 42 -7.15 -2.57 8.14
C ILE A 42 -8.18 -1.50 8.50
N ASN A 43 -8.83 -0.90 7.49
CA ASN A 43 -9.81 0.16 7.70
C ASN A 43 -11.08 -0.35 8.39
N ARG A 44 -11.57 -1.55 8.05
CA ARG A 44 -12.71 -2.19 8.74
C ARG A 44 -12.42 -2.46 10.21
N CYS A 45 -11.17 -2.76 10.57
CA CYS A 45 -10.74 -2.99 11.95
C CYS A 45 -10.40 -1.69 12.71
N GLY A 46 -10.67 -0.51 12.14
CA GLY A 46 -10.44 0.79 12.78
C GLY A 46 -9.01 1.33 12.64
N GLY A 47 -8.22 0.77 11.72
CA GLY A 47 -6.91 1.30 11.35
C GLY A 47 -6.98 2.47 10.37
N SER A 48 -5.80 2.93 9.94
CA SER A 48 -5.66 3.97 8.92
C SER A 48 -4.78 3.48 7.78
N SER A 49 -5.42 2.97 6.73
CA SER A 49 -4.76 2.53 5.51
C SER A 49 -5.14 3.42 4.33
N LYS A 50 -4.15 3.89 3.57
CA LYS A 50 -4.29 4.51 2.24
C LYS A 50 -3.86 3.50 1.17
N LEU A 51 -4.56 3.48 0.05
CA LEU A 51 -4.20 2.67 -1.12
C LEU A 51 -4.01 3.57 -2.34
N THR A 52 -2.91 3.37 -3.06
CA THR A 52 -2.63 4.03 -4.33
C THR A 52 -2.35 2.96 -5.38
N LEU A 53 -3.35 2.74 -6.24
CA LEU A 53 -3.20 1.93 -7.46
C LEU A 53 -2.71 2.82 -8.59
N LEU A 54 -1.56 2.49 -9.17
CA LEU A 54 -0.94 3.27 -10.23
C LEU A 54 -1.42 2.75 -11.59
N SER A 55 -2.21 3.59 -12.27
CA SER A 55 -2.84 3.19 -13.52
C SER A 55 -1.82 2.89 -14.61
N GLY A 56 -2.02 1.77 -15.31
CA GLY A 56 -1.14 1.29 -16.38
C GLY A 56 0.25 0.82 -15.93
N GLN A 57 0.55 0.80 -14.63
CA GLN A 57 1.85 0.37 -14.13
C GLN A 57 1.86 -1.11 -13.75
N GLY A 58 2.96 -1.81 -14.03
CA GLY A 58 3.22 -3.18 -13.56
C GLY A 58 3.96 -3.22 -12.21
N HIS A 59 4.76 -4.27 -11.99
CA HIS A 59 5.48 -4.49 -10.74
C HIS A 59 6.55 -3.41 -10.43
N GLU A 60 7.21 -2.89 -11.46
CA GLU A 60 8.40 -2.04 -11.33
C GLU A 60 8.07 -0.56 -11.08
N ILE A 61 7.47 -0.26 -9.92
CA ILE A 61 7.05 1.09 -9.53
C ILE A 61 7.98 1.75 -8.51
N ARG A 62 9.24 1.33 -8.42
CA ARG A 62 10.23 1.88 -7.47
C ARG A 62 10.48 3.39 -7.64
N TRP A 63 10.10 3.97 -8.77
CA TRP A 63 10.18 5.42 -9.00
C TRP A 63 9.33 6.23 -8.01
N ILE A 64 8.33 5.64 -7.34
CA ILE A 64 7.49 6.35 -6.37
C ILE A 64 8.29 6.96 -5.22
N TYR A 65 9.41 6.33 -4.81
CA TYR A 65 10.26 6.83 -3.72
C TYR A 65 10.90 8.19 -4.03
N HIS A 66 11.03 8.54 -5.31
CA HIS A 66 11.61 9.79 -5.79
C HIS A 66 10.57 10.78 -6.32
N SER A 67 9.29 10.45 -6.20
CA SER A 67 8.20 11.26 -6.73
C SER A 67 7.76 12.32 -5.72
N ASP A 68 7.96 13.59 -6.04
CA ASP A 68 7.46 14.72 -5.24
C ASP A 68 5.94 14.68 -5.04
N ARG A 69 5.21 14.06 -5.98
CA ARG A 69 3.76 13.88 -5.87
C ARG A 69 3.36 13.05 -4.65
N PHE A 70 4.17 12.06 -4.28
CA PHE A 70 3.85 11.15 -3.18
C PHE A 70 4.57 11.52 -1.89
N ASP A 71 5.74 12.16 -2.00
CA ASP A 71 6.55 12.63 -0.89
C ASP A 71 6.69 11.58 0.23
N ILE A 72 6.99 10.35 -0.19
CA ILE A 72 6.95 9.15 0.65
C ILE A 72 7.87 9.27 1.85
N ILE A 73 9.05 9.89 1.66
CA ILE A 73 10.04 10.04 2.73
C ILE A 73 9.49 10.95 3.83
N ASN A 74 8.92 12.11 3.49
CA ASN A 74 8.31 12.97 4.50
C ASN A 74 7.08 12.32 5.13
N TRP A 75 6.26 11.60 4.35
CA TRP A 75 5.12 10.87 4.92
C TRP A 75 5.54 9.81 5.96
N MET A 76 6.62 9.07 5.71
CA MET A 76 7.12 8.06 6.67
C MET A 76 7.70 8.69 7.95
N LEU A 77 8.24 9.92 7.84
CA LEU A 77 8.86 10.63 8.96
C LEU A 77 7.88 11.53 9.72
N ALA A 78 6.75 11.87 9.10
CA ALA A 78 5.64 12.58 9.73
C ALA A 78 5.01 11.67 10.80
N ARG A 79 5.07 12.11 12.05
CA ARG A 79 4.53 11.39 13.21
C ARG A 79 3.04 11.68 13.39
#